data_AF-A0A7R9MP69-F1
#
_entry.id   AF-A0A7R9MP69-F1
#
_cell.length_a   1.000
_cell.length_b   1.000
_cell.length_c   1.000
_cell.angle_alpha   90.00
_cell.angle_beta   90.00
_cell.angle_gamma   90.00
#
_symmetry.space_group_name_H-M   'P 1'
#
loop_
_entity.id
_entity.type
_entity.pdbx_description
1 polymer ?
#
loop_
_entity_poly.entity_id
_entity_poly.type
_entity_poly.pdbx_seq_one_letter_code
_entity_poly.pdbx_strand_id
1 'polypeptide(L)'
;MGSIFHKLINGSVLATNDVVIVSVNYRLGQLGFLYGGDQAAPGNLGFYDQLLGLKWVRDNIHEFGGDKDQITIFGVSAGGWSVSAHLLSPLSKGLFKRSIIQSGAQMYHKDRPVLGTVEALSKAKETARKLGCDPYDYKWLDCLRAIENPDLF
;
A
#
# COMPACT_ATOMS: atom_id res chain seq x y z
N MET A 1 -1.77 10.79 -2.73
CA MET A 1 -3.02 10.70 -3.52
C MET A 1 -2.89 9.62 -4.58
N GLY A 2 -4.01 9.01 -4.96
CA GLY A 2 -4.10 7.94 -5.96
C GLY A 2 -5.44 7.22 -5.83
N SER A 3 -6.00 6.72 -6.93
CA SER A 3 -7.25 5.94 -6.92
C SER A 3 -7.34 5.11 -8.19
N ILE A 4 -7.84 3.88 -8.09
CA ILE A 4 -8.06 3.00 -9.26
C ILE A 4 -9.10 3.55 -10.25
N PHE A 5 -9.89 4.54 -9.85
CA PHE A 5 -10.89 5.18 -10.70
C PHE A 5 -10.33 6.30 -11.59
N HIS A 6 -9.02 6.55 -11.53
CA HIS A 6 -8.39 7.58 -12.34
C HIS A 6 -8.40 7.16 -13.83
N LYS A 7 -8.86 8.05 -14.72
CA LYS A 7 -9.02 7.75 -16.16
C LYS A 7 -7.76 7.22 -16.85
N LEU A 8 -6.58 7.70 -16.41
CA LEU A 8 -5.28 7.29 -16.95
C LEU A 8 -4.94 5.81 -16.76
N ILE A 9 -5.60 5.12 -15.83
CA ILE A 9 -5.32 3.70 -15.52
C ILE A 9 -6.49 2.79 -15.87
N ASN A 10 -7.37 3.23 -16.78
CA ASN A 10 -8.40 2.37 -17.33
C ASN A 10 -7.75 1.18 -18.06
N GLY A 11 -7.92 -0.02 -17.48
CA GLY A 11 -7.34 -1.26 -17.98
C GLY A 11 -8.02 -1.85 -19.22
N SER A 12 -9.13 -1.28 -19.70
CA SER A 12 -9.93 -1.88 -20.77
C SER A 12 -9.16 -2.07 -22.07
N VAL A 13 -8.25 -1.15 -22.41
CA VAL A 13 -7.40 -1.26 -23.60
C VAL A 13 -6.39 -2.40 -23.46
N LEU A 14 -5.82 -2.60 -22.26
CA LEU A 14 -4.89 -3.70 -22.04
C LEU A 14 -5.61 -5.04 -22.08
N ALA A 15 -6.84 -5.10 -21.54
CA ALA A 15 -7.68 -6.30 -21.54
C ALA A 15 -8.02 -6.83 -22.95
N THR A 16 -7.91 -6.02 -24.01
CA THR A 16 -8.11 -6.51 -25.40
C THR A 16 -6.99 -7.45 -25.87
N ASN A 17 -5.90 -7.59 -25.11
CA ASN A 17 -4.78 -8.49 -25.40
C ASN A 17 -4.95 -9.87 -24.74
N ASP A 18 -6.19 -10.33 -24.54
CA ASP A 18 -6.52 -11.63 -23.92
C ASP A 18 -5.93 -11.79 -22.51
N VAL A 19 -6.11 -10.75 -21.68
CA VAL A 19 -5.66 -10.72 -20.29
C VAL A 19 -6.74 -10.18 -19.36
N VAL A 20 -6.79 -10.68 -18.14
CA VAL A 20 -7.64 -10.13 -17.08
C VAL A 20 -6.88 -9.03 -16.35
N ILE A 21 -7.46 -7.82 -16.28
CA ILE A 21 -6.89 -6.69 -15.57
C ILE A 21 -7.63 -6.46 -14.25
N VAL A 22 -6.87 -6.49 -13.15
CA VAL A 22 -7.37 -6.18 -11.81
C VAL A 22 -6.62 -4.97 -11.27
N SER A 23 -7.37 -4.04 -10.67
CA SER A 23 -6.82 -2.89 -9.95
C SER A 23 -7.33 -2.90 -8.52
N VAL A 24 -6.44 -2.68 -7.55
CA VAL A 24 -6.75 -2.75 -6.11
C VAL A 24 -6.50 -1.40 -5.46
N ASN A 25 -7.51 -0.85 -4.80
CA ASN A 25 -7.32 0.30 -3.92
C ASN A 25 -6.65 -0.15 -2.61
N TYR A 26 -5.84 0.72 -2.04
CA TYR A 26 -5.22 0.53 -0.74
C TYR A 26 -5.19 1.85 0.03
N ARG A 27 -5.09 1.80 1.35
CA ARG A 27 -5.04 3.01 2.17
C ARG A 27 -3.78 3.83 1.86
N LEU A 28 -3.95 5.15 1.81
CA LEU A 28 -2.90 6.11 1.50
C LEU A 28 -2.55 6.97 2.71
N GLY A 29 -1.43 7.69 2.61
CA GLY A 29 -1.01 8.67 3.63
C GLY A 29 -0.88 8.04 5.02
N GLN A 30 -1.25 8.80 6.05
CA GLN A 30 -1.14 8.34 7.43
C GLN A 30 -2.08 7.18 7.74
N LEU A 31 -3.22 7.09 7.08
CA LEU A 31 -4.18 6.00 7.28
C LEU A 31 -3.66 4.65 6.77
N GLY A 32 -2.76 4.69 5.77
CA GLY A 32 -2.10 3.50 5.24
C GLY A 32 -0.74 3.21 5.85
N PHE A 33 -0.02 4.21 6.37
CA PHE A 33 1.41 4.05 6.64
C PHE A 33 1.88 4.62 7.98
N LEU A 34 1.00 5.13 8.84
CA LEU A 34 1.38 5.60 10.18
C LEU A 34 1.90 4.45 11.05
N TYR A 35 3.06 4.66 11.66
CA TYR A 35 3.70 3.75 12.60
C TYR A 35 3.68 4.36 14.02
N GLY A 36 2.95 3.73 14.94
CA GLY A 36 2.80 4.19 16.32
C GLY A 36 3.74 3.54 17.33
N GLY A 37 4.61 2.62 16.90
CA GLY A 37 5.59 1.97 17.77
C GLY A 37 5.08 0.74 18.51
N ASP A 38 3.81 0.36 18.32
CA ASP A 38 3.18 -0.80 18.94
C ASP A 38 2.25 -1.55 17.97
N GLN A 39 1.61 -2.60 18.47
CA GLN A 39 0.70 -3.45 17.69
C GLN A 39 -0.61 -2.74 17.29
N ALA A 40 -0.99 -1.65 17.95
CA ALA A 40 -2.20 -0.91 17.63
C ALA A 40 -2.00 -0.01 16.39
N ALA A 41 -0.75 0.32 16.05
CA ALA A 41 -0.37 1.01 14.83
C ALA A 41 0.97 0.48 14.27
N PRO A 42 0.98 -0.73 13.66
CA PRO A 42 2.20 -1.41 13.25
C PRO A 42 2.86 -0.84 11.98
N GLY A 43 2.25 0.16 11.33
CA GLY A 43 2.67 0.67 10.03
C GLY A 43 2.29 -0.25 8.88
N ASN A 44 2.59 0.19 7.65
CA ASN A 44 2.45 -0.61 6.41
C ASN A 44 1.06 -1.17 6.10
N LEU A 45 -0.01 -0.62 6.70
CA LEU A 45 -1.39 -1.04 6.46
C LEU A 45 -1.78 -0.99 4.96
N GLY A 46 -1.27 -0.01 4.21
CA GLY A 46 -1.45 0.06 2.76
C GLY A 46 -0.82 -1.13 2.01
N PHE A 47 0.34 -1.63 2.44
CA PHE A 47 0.92 -2.87 1.87
C PHE A 47 0.14 -4.11 2.31
N TYR A 48 -0.43 -4.13 3.51
CA TYR A 48 -1.33 -5.21 3.94
C TYR A 48 -2.64 -5.23 3.15
N ASP A 49 -3.18 -4.07 2.79
CA ASP A 49 -4.37 -3.98 1.91
C ASP A 49 -4.05 -4.56 0.53
N GLN A 50 -2.90 -4.20 -0.05
CA GLN A 50 -2.44 -4.76 -1.32
C GLN A 50 -2.21 -6.27 -1.25
N LEU A 51 -1.61 -6.76 -0.15
CA LEU A 51 -1.44 -8.19 0.11
C LEU A 51 -2.78 -8.92 0.16
N LEU A 52 -3.77 -8.34 0.83
CA LEU A 52 -5.12 -8.90 0.90
C LEU A 52 -5.78 -8.94 -0.47
N GLY A 53 -5.69 -7.85 -1.24
CA GLY A 53 -6.18 -7.82 -2.62
C GLY A 53 -5.50 -8.85 -3.52
N LEU A 54 -4.20 -9.05 -3.37
CA LEU A 54 -3.46 -10.06 -4.13
C LEU A 54 -3.86 -11.49 -3.76
N LYS A 55 -4.09 -11.78 -2.46
CA LYS A 55 -4.67 -13.06 -2.02
C LYS A 55 -6.06 -13.27 -2.62
N TRP A 56 -6.90 -12.25 -2.59
CA TRP A 56 -8.23 -12.30 -3.20
C TRP A 56 -8.14 -12.61 -4.70
N VAL A 57 -7.25 -11.93 -5.44
CA VAL A 57 -7.03 -12.22 -6.87
C VAL A 57 -6.61 -13.68 -7.05
N ARG A 58 -5.57 -14.15 -6.36
CA ARG A 58 -5.12 -15.54 -6.50
C ARG A 58 -6.23 -16.56 -6.23
N ASP A 59 -7.03 -16.31 -5.21
CA ASP A 59 -8.03 -17.26 -4.75
C ASP A 59 -9.32 -17.21 -5.62
N ASN A 60 -9.58 -16.12 -6.37
CA ASN A 60 -10.86 -15.90 -7.08
C ASN A 60 -10.73 -15.64 -8.59
N ILE A 61 -9.55 -15.35 -9.14
CA ILE A 61 -9.41 -14.86 -10.53
C ILE A 61 -9.88 -15.86 -11.59
N HIS A 62 -9.92 -17.15 -11.24
CA HIS A 62 -10.42 -18.22 -12.10
C HIS A 62 -11.89 -18.04 -12.48
N GLU A 63 -12.71 -17.48 -11.59
CA GLU A 63 -14.12 -17.15 -11.86
C GLU A 63 -14.29 -16.05 -12.92
N PHE A 64 -13.22 -15.29 -13.18
CA PHE A 64 -13.17 -14.21 -14.18
C PHE A 64 -12.38 -14.61 -15.43
N GLY A 65 -12.05 -15.90 -15.59
CA GLY A 65 -11.30 -16.42 -16.73
C GLY A 65 -9.78 -16.23 -16.64
N GLY A 66 -9.25 -15.83 -15.49
CA GLY A 66 -7.79 -15.70 -15.30
C GLY A 66 -7.15 -16.95 -14.69
N ASP A 67 -5.84 -17.09 -14.90
CA ASP A 67 -5.04 -18.17 -14.31
C ASP A 67 -4.28 -17.68 -13.07
N LYS A 68 -4.57 -18.29 -11.92
CA LYS A 68 -3.93 -17.98 -10.63
C LYS A 68 -2.41 -18.22 -10.63
N ASP A 69 -1.91 -19.09 -11.50
CA ASP A 69 -0.49 -19.43 -11.60
C ASP A 69 0.26 -18.53 -12.61
N GLN A 70 -0.46 -17.65 -13.33
CA GLN A 70 0.09 -16.68 -14.29
C GLN A 70 -0.08 -15.21 -13.88
N ILE A 71 -0.32 -14.95 -12.60
CA ILE A 71 -0.48 -13.57 -12.09
C ILE A 71 0.82 -12.76 -12.29
N THR A 72 0.67 -11.57 -12.89
CA THR A 72 1.73 -10.58 -13.02
C THR A 72 1.32 -9.31 -12.28
N ILE A 73 2.11 -8.88 -11.29
CA ILE A 73 1.88 -7.60 -10.62
C ILE A 73 2.65 -6.49 -11.33
N PHE A 74 2.06 -5.31 -11.47
CA PHE A 74 2.72 -4.16 -12.08
C PHE A 74 2.31 -2.85 -11.45
N GLY A 75 3.19 -1.85 -11.52
CA GLY A 75 2.92 -0.54 -10.96
C GLY A 75 3.97 0.51 -11.32
N VAL A 76 3.55 1.76 -11.26
CA VAL A 76 4.37 2.95 -11.57
C VAL A 76 4.62 3.80 -10.33
N SER A 77 5.83 4.38 -10.21
CA SER A 77 6.20 5.26 -9.09
C SER A 77 6.00 4.59 -7.72
N ALA A 78 5.13 5.11 -6.86
CA ALA A 78 4.76 4.46 -5.58
C ALA A 78 4.14 3.06 -5.78
N GLY A 79 3.47 2.81 -6.90
CA GLY A 79 3.03 1.46 -7.29
C GLY A 79 4.20 0.55 -7.64
N GLY A 80 5.26 1.08 -8.26
CA GLY A 80 6.51 0.35 -8.47
C GLY A 80 7.19 -0.02 -7.15
N TRP A 81 7.18 0.91 -6.18
CA TRP A 81 7.69 0.64 -4.83
C TRP A 81 6.91 -0.46 -4.13
N SER A 82 5.59 -0.49 -4.36
CA SER A 82 4.70 -1.53 -3.86
C SER A 82 5.01 -2.90 -4.49
N VAL A 83 5.17 -2.96 -5.81
CA VAL A 83 5.60 -4.19 -6.51
C VAL A 83 6.93 -4.70 -5.96
N SER A 84 7.89 -3.79 -5.78
CA SER A 84 9.20 -4.12 -5.21
C SER A 84 9.10 -4.64 -3.77
N ALA A 85 8.22 -4.05 -2.94
CA ALA A 85 7.99 -4.52 -1.57
C ALA A 85 7.36 -5.92 -1.54
N HIS A 86 6.40 -6.21 -2.43
CA HIS A 86 5.82 -7.55 -2.57
C HIS A 86 6.81 -8.58 -3.11
N LEU A 87 7.74 -8.17 -3.99
CA LEU A 87 8.82 -9.03 -4.45
C LEU A 87 9.75 -9.48 -3.32
N LEU A 88 10.01 -8.61 -2.34
CA LEU A 88 10.88 -8.88 -1.20
C LEU A 88 10.14 -9.53 -0.01
N SER A 89 8.83 -9.32 0.10
CA SER A 89 8.06 -9.74 1.27
C SER A 89 7.82 -11.26 1.29
N PRO A 90 8.19 -11.96 2.38
CA PRO A 90 7.88 -13.39 2.52
C PRO A 90 6.38 -13.67 2.55
N LEU A 91 5.56 -12.69 2.97
CA LEU A 91 4.10 -12.83 3.02
C LEU A 91 3.46 -12.88 1.63
N SER A 92 4.16 -12.36 0.61
CA SER A 92 3.67 -12.34 -0.78
C SER A 92 4.24 -13.47 -1.63
N LYS A 93 5.10 -14.31 -1.04
CA LYS A 93 5.78 -15.40 -1.73
C LYS A 93 4.75 -16.40 -2.29
N GLY A 94 4.87 -16.68 -3.59
CA GLY A 94 3.98 -17.60 -4.29
C GLY A 94 2.58 -17.04 -4.58
N LEU A 95 2.36 -15.73 -4.42
CA LEU A 95 1.08 -15.10 -4.81
C LEU A 95 1.06 -14.60 -6.25
N PHE A 96 2.22 -14.46 -6.89
CA PHE A 96 2.35 -14.01 -8.26
C PHE A 96 3.58 -14.63 -8.92
N LYS A 97 3.58 -14.67 -10.26
CA LYS A 97 4.62 -15.29 -11.07
C LYS A 97 5.64 -14.29 -11.60
N ARG A 98 5.19 -13.09 -11.99
CA ARG A 98 6.02 -12.06 -12.64
C ARG A 98 5.74 -10.67 -12.06
N SER A 99 6.67 -9.75 -12.26
CA SER A 99 6.56 -8.38 -11.81
C SER A 99 7.07 -7.39 -12.85
N ILE A 100 6.38 -6.26 -13.01
CA ILE A 100 6.83 -5.12 -13.83
C ILE A 100 6.92 -3.89 -12.94
N ILE A 101 8.12 -3.30 -12.83
CA ILE A 101 8.39 -2.14 -11.97
C ILE A 101 8.68 -0.94 -12.87
N GLN A 102 7.76 0.03 -12.92
CA GLN A 102 7.90 1.23 -13.74
C GLN A 102 8.32 2.42 -12.86
N SER A 103 9.55 2.91 -13.03
CA SER A 103 10.05 4.12 -12.33
C SER A 103 9.84 4.12 -10.81
N GLY A 104 10.10 2.99 -10.15
CA GLY A 104 9.86 2.82 -8.71
C GLY A 104 10.53 1.57 -8.11
N ALA A 105 11.82 1.34 -8.34
CA ALA A 105 12.52 0.25 -7.66
C ALA A 105 12.81 0.62 -6.19
N GLN A 106 12.61 -0.30 -5.24
CA GLN A 106 12.92 -0.10 -3.80
C GLN A 106 14.43 -0.04 -3.49
N MET A 107 15.28 -0.30 -4.48
CA MET A 107 16.71 -0.14 -4.33
C MET A 107 17.11 1.17 -4.99
N TYR A 108 17.75 2.05 -4.21
CA TYR A 108 18.51 3.22 -4.66
C TYR A 108 17.77 4.58 -4.75
N HIS A 109 17.32 5.12 -3.62
CA HIS A 109 17.28 6.60 -3.49
C HIS A 109 17.68 7.03 -2.09
N LYS A 110 18.83 7.69 -1.96
CA LYS A 110 19.28 8.35 -0.73
C LYS A 110 18.30 9.41 -0.25
N ASP A 111 17.49 9.96 -1.16
CA ASP A 111 16.52 11.03 -0.88
C ASP A 111 15.13 10.51 -0.50
N ARG A 112 14.86 9.20 -0.66
CA ARG A 112 13.59 8.56 -0.31
C ARG A 112 13.80 7.20 0.33
N PRO A 113 14.53 7.13 1.46
CA PRO A 113 14.74 5.87 2.15
C PRO A 113 13.42 5.33 2.68
N VAL A 114 13.31 4.01 2.74
CA VAL A 114 12.34 3.36 3.63
C VAL A 114 12.61 3.89 5.04
N LEU A 115 11.61 4.53 5.65
CA LEU A 115 11.78 5.13 6.96
C LEU A 115 12.10 4.05 7.99
N GLY A 116 13.17 4.26 8.76
CA GLY A 116 13.41 3.46 9.96
C GLY A 116 12.29 3.66 10.99
N THR A 117 12.08 2.68 11.86
CA THR A 117 11.01 2.72 12.88
C THR A 117 11.09 3.95 13.78
N VAL A 118 12.30 4.38 14.15
CA VAL A 118 12.54 5.59 14.95
C VAL A 118 12.05 6.85 14.24
N GLU A 119 12.39 7.01 12.96
CA GLU A 119 11.98 8.18 12.17
C GLU A 119 10.47 8.16 11.89
N ALA A 120 9.92 6.98 11.56
CA ALA A 120 8.50 6.81 11.32
C ALA A 120 7.67 7.16 12.57
N LEU A 121 8.10 6.71 13.75
CA LEU A 121 7.46 7.05 15.03
C LEU A 121 7.55 8.55 15.31
N SER A 122 8.71 9.17 15.07
CA SER A 122 8.87 10.61 15.24
C SER A 122 7.88 11.41 14.38
N LYS A 123 7.74 11.06 13.10
CA LYS A 123 6.77 11.69 12.19
C LYS A 123 5.31 11.44 12.59
N ALA A 124 5.00 10.25 13.09
CA ALA A 124 3.66 9.94 13.61
C ALA A 124 3.32 10.83 14.82
N LYS A 125 4.26 10.99 15.76
CA LYS A 125 4.09 11.87 16.93
C LYS A 125 3.98 13.35 16.56
N GLU A 126 4.75 13.81 15.57
CA GLU A 126 4.61 15.17 15.04
C GLU A 126 3.22 15.40 14.44
N THR A 127 2.71 14.42 13.68
CA THR A 127 1.36 14.44 13.11
C THR A 127 0.31 14.48 14.22
N ALA A 128 0.46 13.68 15.27
CA ALA A 128 -0.43 13.71 16.43
C ALA A 128 -0.51 15.11 17.04
N ARG A 129 0.63 15.76 17.29
CA ARG A 129 0.66 17.13 17.84
C ARG A 129 -0.05 18.14 16.92
N LYS A 130 0.20 18.07 15.60
CA LYS A 130 -0.45 18.96 14.61
C LYS A 130 -1.96 18.81 14.59
N LEU A 131 -2.45 17.62 14.95
CA LEU A 131 -3.87 17.27 15.01
C LEU A 131 -4.48 17.44 16.41
N GLY A 132 -3.74 17.99 17.37
CA GLY A 132 -4.24 18.25 18.73
C GLY A 132 -4.22 17.03 19.66
N CYS A 133 -3.60 15.92 19.26
CA CYS A 133 -3.40 14.74 20.12
C CYS A 133 -2.03 14.79 20.80
N ASP A 134 -1.97 14.54 22.11
CA ASP A 134 -0.71 14.45 22.86
C ASP A 134 -0.05 13.09 22.61
N PRO A 135 1.09 13.00 21.90
CA PRO A 135 1.77 11.72 21.59
C PRO A 135 2.45 11.06 22.81
N TYR A 136 2.39 11.66 23.99
CA TYR A 136 2.90 11.09 25.24
C TYR A 136 1.77 10.55 26.13
N ASP A 137 0.51 10.82 25.80
CA ASP A 137 -0.65 10.14 26.39
C ASP A 137 -0.73 8.70 25.86
N TYR A 138 -1.04 7.72 26.71
CA TYR A 138 -1.24 6.33 26.29
C TYR A 138 -2.43 6.16 25.34
N LYS A 139 -3.37 7.12 25.29
CA LYS A 139 -4.55 7.14 24.40
C LYS A 139 -4.35 7.96 23.12
N TRP A 140 -3.13 8.40 22.81
CA TRP A 140 -2.89 9.27 21.65
C TRP A 140 -3.38 8.68 20.31
N LEU A 141 -3.32 7.36 20.15
CA LEU A 141 -3.87 6.67 18.98
C LEU A 141 -5.40 6.69 18.94
N ASP A 142 -6.07 6.59 20.10
CA ASP A 142 -7.53 6.67 20.17
C ASP A 142 -8.00 8.10 19.86
N CYS A 143 -7.26 9.10 20.36
CA CYS A 143 -7.46 10.49 19.96
C CYS A 143 -7.37 10.64 18.44
N LEU A 144 -6.30 10.13 17.81
CA LEU A 144 -6.15 10.18 16.35
C LEU A 144 -7.28 9.50 15.59
N ARG A 145 -7.78 8.35 16.08
CA ARG A 145 -8.89 7.60 15.47
C ARG A 145 -10.23 8.33 15.60
N ALA A 146 -10.40 9.16 16.62
CA ALA A 146 -11.62 9.94 16.84
C ALA A 146 -11.70 11.21 15.99
N ILE A 147 -10.64 11.53 15.23
CA ILE A 147 -10.64 12.73 14.38
C ILE A 147 -11.50 12.50 13.14
N GLU A 148 -12.59 13.24 13.06
CA GLU A 148 -13.38 13.39 11.84
C GLU A 148 -12.90 14.62 11.08
N ASN A 149 -11.85 14.46 10.26
CA ASN A 149 -11.36 15.54 9.41
C ASN A 149 -11.27 15.08 7.94
N PRO A 150 -12.13 15.58 7.04
CA PRO A 150 -12.10 15.23 5.63
C PRO A 150 -10.84 15.74 4.92
N ASP A 151 -10.12 16.72 5.46
CA ASP A 151 -8.87 17.26 4.90
C ASP A 151 -7.62 16.43 5.29
N LEU A 152 -7.77 15.38 6.09
CA LEU A 152 -6.74 14.35 6.28
C LEU A 152 -6.62 13.40 5.07
N PHE A 153 -7.42 13.61 4.01
CA PHE A 153 -7.57 12.77 2.82
C PHE A 153 -7.24 13.50 1.51
#